data_AF-A0A7S1K062-F1
#
_entry.id   AF-A0A7S1K062-F1
#
_cell.length_a   1.000
_cell.length_b   1.000
_cell.length_c   1.000
_cell.angle_alpha   90.00
_cell.angle_beta   90.00
_cell.angle_gamma   90.00
#
_symmetry.space_group_name_H-M   'P 1'
#
loop_
_entity.id
_entity.type
_entity.pdbx_description
1 polymer ?
#
loop_
_entity_poly.entity_id
_entity_poly.type
_entity_poly.pdbx_seq_one_letter_code
_entity_poly.pdbx_strand_id
1 'polypeptide(L)'
;KIIVQVYVALLKQHKNDTPRELLRTALDMLTRALPRRIGDSGVPNWVRWTLRTLIDEAHNISQTVHVWNLIIRHADVFYPWKAKFITQMVHSLNRLGLAHTRSSSASEHRRVALDIAALVVKWQARYVDEQAALCRYGR
;
A
#
# COMPACT_ATOMS: atom_id res chain seq x y z
N LYS A 1 -0.15 6.76 19.71
CA LYS A 1 -1.60 6.45 19.62
C LYS A 1 -2.34 7.41 18.68
N ILE A 2 -2.27 8.73 18.88
CA ILE A 2 -2.93 9.75 18.03
C ILE A 2 -2.53 9.65 16.55
N ILE A 3 -1.23 9.50 16.25
CA ILE A 3 -0.72 9.44 14.86
C ILE A 3 -1.37 8.31 14.04
N VAL A 4 -1.56 7.13 14.64
CA VAL A 4 -2.20 5.98 13.95
C VAL A 4 -3.69 6.25 13.75
N GLN A 5 -4.36 6.92 14.69
CA GLN A 5 -5.78 7.29 14.54
C GLN A 5 -5.98 8.35 13.46
N VAL A 6 -5.10 9.36 13.39
CA VAL A 6 -5.10 10.37 12.32
C VAL A 6 -4.82 9.71 10.97
N TYR A 7 -3.84 8.81 10.90
CA TYR A 7 -3.55 8.03 9.68
C TYR A 7 -4.78 7.23 9.20
N VAL A 8 -5.46 6.52 10.11
CA VAL A 8 -6.67 5.75 9.78
C VAL A 8 -7.84 6.66 9.38
N ALA A 9 -8.02 7.80 10.04
CA ALA A 9 -9.05 8.77 9.69
C ALA A 9 -8.83 9.35 8.28
N LEU A 10 -7.59 9.73 7.96
CA LEU A 10 -7.20 10.21 6.64
C LEU A 10 -7.35 9.13 5.55
N LEU A 11 -6.99 7.89 5.87
CA LEU A 11 -7.20 6.74 4.97
C LEU A 11 -8.68 6.52 4.64
N LYS A 12 -9.58 6.70 5.61
CA LYS A 12 -11.02 6.47 5.42
C LYS A 12 -11.72 7.65 4.74
N GLN A 13 -11.18 8.86 4.83
CA GLN A 13 -11.70 10.04 4.14
C GLN A 13 -11.36 10.02 2.65
N HIS A 14 -12.15 9.29 1.86
CA HIS A 14 -12.03 9.27 0.40
C HIS A 14 -13.18 9.98 -0.33
N LYS A 15 -14.28 10.31 0.36
CA LYS A 15 -15.54 10.79 -0.25
C LYS A 15 -15.88 12.26 -0.03
N ASN A 16 -15.35 12.95 0.99
CA ASN A 16 -15.89 14.26 1.38
C ASN A 16 -14.80 15.35 1.44
N ASP A 17 -15.03 16.41 0.66
CA ASP A 17 -14.54 17.80 0.76
C ASP A 17 -13.04 18.10 0.88
N THR A 18 -12.19 17.10 1.08
CA THR A 18 -10.76 17.32 1.30
C THR A 18 -9.99 17.10 0.00
N PRO A 19 -9.15 18.05 -0.46
CA PRO A 19 -8.36 17.88 -1.67
C PRO A 19 -7.50 16.63 -1.58
N ARG A 20 -7.54 15.77 -2.60
CA ARG A 20 -6.73 14.55 -2.68
C ARG A 20 -5.24 14.84 -2.47
N GLU A 21 -4.75 16.00 -2.90
CA GLU A 21 -3.38 16.46 -2.68
C GLU A 21 -3.04 16.77 -1.22
N LEU A 22 -4.00 17.28 -0.44
CA LEU A 22 -3.81 17.59 0.98
C LEU A 22 -3.74 16.29 1.80
N LEU A 23 -4.65 15.34 1.50
CA LEU A 23 -4.61 13.99 2.08
C LEU A 23 -3.29 13.29 1.76
N ARG A 24 -2.83 13.39 0.50
CA ARG A 24 -1.53 12.86 0.07
C ARG A 24 -0.36 13.48 0.83
N THR A 25 -0.34 14.80 0.98
CA THR A 25 0.74 15.51 1.68
C THR A 25 0.78 15.17 3.17
N ALA A 26 -0.39 15.13 3.82
CA ALA A 26 -0.51 14.73 5.21
C ALA A 26 -0.09 13.27 5.42
N LEU A 27 -0.52 12.36 4.54
CA LEU A 27 -0.12 10.95 4.60
C LEU A 27 1.37 10.76 4.32
N ASP A 28 1.99 11.49 3.39
CA ASP A 28 3.43 11.42 3.14
C ASP A 28 4.23 11.90 4.36
N MET A 29 3.86 13.05 4.93
CA MET A 29 4.50 13.58 6.14
C MET A 29 4.38 12.60 7.33
N LEU A 30 3.21 11.99 7.52
CA LEU A 30 3.00 10.97 8.56
C LEU A 30 3.77 9.68 8.27
N THR A 31 3.80 9.22 7.03
CA THR A 31 4.51 7.99 6.61
C THR A 31 6.02 8.10 6.78
N ARG A 32 6.60 9.29 6.57
CA ARG A 32 8.02 9.56 6.89
C ARG A 32 8.31 9.63 8.39
N ALA A 33 7.33 10.05 9.21
CA ALA A 33 7.47 10.17 10.66
C ALA A 33 7.20 8.85 11.42
N LEU A 34 6.43 7.93 10.83
CA LEU A 34 5.99 6.66 11.43
C LEU A 34 7.13 5.69 11.78
N PRO A 35 8.17 5.47 10.93
CA PRO A 35 9.26 4.54 11.22
C PRO A 35 10.12 4.95 12.42
N ARG A 36 10.22 6.26 12.72
CA ARG A 36 11.12 6.79 13.77
C ARG A 36 10.54 6.70 15.18
N ARG A 37 9.24 6.42 15.35
CA ARG A 37 8.55 6.58 16.65
C ARG A 37 7.86 5.33 17.19
N ILE A 38 7.76 4.26 16.41
CA ILE A 38 7.10 3.03 16.85
C ILE A 38 8.15 1.93 16.91
N GLY A 39 8.92 1.93 17.99
CA GLY A 39 9.67 0.75 18.42
C GLY A 39 8.67 -0.28 18.89
N ASP A 40 8.38 -1.27 18.06
CA ASP A 40 7.59 -2.43 18.44
C ASP A 40 8.17 -3.63 17.69
N SER A 41 8.62 -4.64 18.44
CA SER A 41 9.07 -5.92 17.92
C SER A 41 7.89 -6.65 17.28
N GLY A 42 7.63 -6.39 15.99
CA GLY A 42 6.56 -7.04 15.24
C GLY A 42 5.99 -6.21 14.10
N VAL A 43 4.81 -6.58 13.61
CA VAL A 43 4.10 -5.83 12.57
C VAL A 43 3.47 -4.57 13.20
N PRO A 44 3.85 -3.35 12.76
CA PRO A 44 3.31 -2.12 13.31
C PRO A 44 1.80 -2.02 13.16
N ASN A 45 1.16 -1.35 14.12
CA ASN A 45 -0.30 -1.16 14.11
C ASN A 45 -0.79 -0.47 12.82
N TRP A 46 -0.04 0.50 12.28
CA TRP A 46 -0.41 1.19 11.04
C TRP A 46 -0.40 0.28 9.81
N VAL A 47 0.52 -0.70 9.76
CA VAL A 47 0.54 -1.74 8.71
C VAL A 47 -0.67 -2.64 8.81
N ARG A 48 -0.99 -3.13 10.03
CA ARG A 48 -2.19 -3.94 10.29
C ARG A 48 -3.47 -3.20 9.90
N TRP A 49 -3.56 -1.92 10.22
CA TRP A 49 -4.70 -1.08 9.82
C TRP A 49 -4.78 -0.91 8.31
N THR A 50 -3.66 -0.68 7.62
CA THR A 50 -3.64 -0.55 6.15
C THR A 50 -4.14 -1.83 5.48
N LEU A 51 -3.66 -2.98 5.94
CA LEU A 51 -4.13 -4.30 5.49
C LEU A 51 -5.60 -4.52 5.77
N ARG A 52 -6.07 -4.17 6.98
CA ARG A 52 -7.49 -4.27 7.34
C ARG A 52 -8.35 -3.39 6.44
N THR A 53 -7.95 -2.14 6.19
CA THR A 53 -8.68 -1.26 5.27
C THR A 53 -8.75 -1.85 3.86
N LEU A 54 -7.68 -2.47 3.35
CA LEU A 54 -7.72 -3.15 2.05
C LEU A 54 -8.71 -4.33 2.02
N ILE A 55 -8.84 -5.05 3.13
CA ILE A 55 -9.75 -6.21 3.25
C ILE A 55 -11.20 -5.74 3.41
N ASP A 56 -11.47 -4.85 4.36
CA ASP A 56 -12.81 -4.37 4.70
C ASP A 56 -13.44 -3.58 3.53
N GLU A 57 -12.62 -2.74 2.87
CA GLU A 57 -13.06 -1.91 1.75
C GLU A 57 -12.81 -2.58 0.39
N ALA A 58 -12.58 -3.90 0.37
CA ALA A 58 -12.31 -4.65 -0.86
C ALA A 58 -13.45 -4.56 -1.88
N HIS A 59 -14.68 -4.25 -1.44
CA HIS A 59 -15.83 -4.03 -2.31
C HIS A 59 -15.81 -2.64 -2.99
N ASN A 60 -15.18 -1.65 -2.35
CA ASN A 60 -15.10 -0.26 -2.78
C ASN A 60 -13.83 -0.01 -3.60
N ILE A 61 -13.96 -0.04 -4.93
CA ILE A 61 -12.84 0.09 -5.87
C ILE A 61 -12.09 1.42 -5.69
N SER A 62 -12.80 2.53 -5.50
CA SER A 62 -12.16 3.85 -5.35
C SER A 62 -11.30 3.94 -4.10
N GLN A 63 -11.78 3.36 -2.99
CA GLN A 63 -11.03 3.29 -1.73
C GLN A 63 -9.82 2.36 -1.87
N THR A 64 -10.01 1.19 -2.48
CA THR A 64 -8.93 0.23 -2.74
C THR A 64 -7.82 0.87 -3.59
N VAL A 65 -8.17 1.57 -4.66
CA VAL A 65 -7.24 2.33 -5.51
C VAL A 65 -6.50 3.41 -4.73
N HIS A 66 -7.22 4.16 -3.88
CA HIS A 66 -6.60 5.20 -3.05
C HIS A 66 -5.51 4.63 -2.12
N VAL A 67 -5.81 3.53 -1.43
CA VAL A 67 -4.87 2.87 -0.52
C VAL A 67 -3.67 2.29 -1.28
N TRP A 68 -3.89 1.66 -2.44
CA TRP A 68 -2.78 1.13 -3.25
C TRP A 68 -1.84 2.23 -3.75
N ASN A 69 -2.37 3.38 -4.18
CA ASN A 69 -1.55 4.51 -4.57
C ASN A 69 -0.63 4.99 -3.44
N LEU A 70 -1.10 4.96 -2.19
CA LEU A 70 -0.27 5.27 -1.02
C LEU A 70 0.85 4.25 -0.84
N ILE A 71 0.52 2.95 -0.93
CA ILE A 71 1.48 1.86 -0.75
C ILE A 71 2.56 1.89 -1.84
N ILE A 72 2.16 2.09 -3.11
CA ILE A 72 3.07 2.17 -4.25
C ILE A 72 4.06 3.33 -4.08
N ARG A 73 3.58 4.51 -3.65
CA ARG A 73 4.43 5.68 -3.41
C ARG A 73 5.43 5.47 -2.28
N HIS A 74 5.04 4.77 -1.21
CA HIS A 74 5.89 4.51 -0.05
C HIS A 74 6.37 3.06 0.01
N ALA A 75 6.61 2.45 -1.15
CA ALA A 75 6.95 1.03 -1.29
C ALA A 75 8.09 0.57 -0.36
N ASP A 76 9.09 1.42 -0.14
CA ASP A 76 10.24 1.10 0.72
C ASP A 76 9.87 1.03 2.21
N VAL A 77 8.90 1.84 2.66
CA VAL A 77 8.41 1.82 4.05
C VAL A 77 7.59 0.56 4.31
N PHE A 78 6.84 0.08 3.31
CA PHE A 78 6.04 -1.16 3.42
C PHE A 78 6.85 -2.44 3.15
N TYR A 79 8.02 -2.34 2.51
CA TYR A 79 8.84 -3.48 2.09
C TYR A 79 9.16 -4.51 3.18
N PRO A 80 9.47 -4.13 4.44
CA PRO A 80 9.71 -5.10 5.52
C PRO A 80 8.53 -6.06 5.77
N TRP A 81 7.31 -5.62 5.46
CA TRP A 81 6.07 -6.40 5.64
C TRP A 81 5.49 -6.91 4.33
N LYS A 82 6.27 -6.91 3.23
CA LYS A 82 5.83 -7.30 1.87
C LYS A 82 4.99 -8.58 1.83
N ALA A 83 5.39 -9.61 2.56
CA ALA A 83 4.73 -10.91 2.57
C ALA A 83 3.25 -10.84 2.99
N LYS A 84 2.88 -9.87 3.83
CA LYS A 84 1.50 -9.67 4.27
C LYS A 84 0.62 -9.02 3.19
N PHE A 85 1.22 -8.30 2.24
CA PHE A 85 0.51 -7.59 1.19
C PHE A 85 0.39 -8.41 -0.10
N ILE A 86 1.27 -9.40 -0.35
CA ILE A 86 1.27 -10.20 -1.60
C ILE A 86 -0.12 -10.79 -1.91
N THR A 87 -0.77 -11.44 -0.93
CA THR A 87 -2.11 -12.01 -1.12
C THR A 87 -3.10 -10.95 -1.57
N GLN A 88 -3.09 -9.78 -0.92
CA GLN A 88 -3.99 -8.67 -1.29
C GLN A 88 -3.64 -8.01 -2.62
N MET A 89 -2.37 -7.99 -3.01
CA MET A 89 -1.94 -7.54 -4.33
C MET A 89 -2.55 -8.41 -5.42
N VAL A 90 -2.48 -9.74 -5.29
CA VAL A 90 -3.05 -10.67 -6.26
C VAL A 90 -4.57 -10.52 -6.35
N HIS A 91 -5.27 -10.42 -5.21
CA HIS A 91 -6.71 -10.18 -5.20
C HIS A 91 -7.07 -8.86 -5.90
N SER A 92 -6.32 -7.79 -5.64
CA SER A 92 -6.54 -6.48 -6.23
C SER A 92 -6.19 -6.45 -7.71
N LEU A 93 -5.16 -7.17 -8.15
CA LEU A 93 -4.77 -7.30 -9.56
C LEU A 93 -5.86 -7.99 -10.39
N ASN A 94 -6.37 -9.12 -9.89
CA ASN A 94 -7.49 -9.81 -10.53
C ASN A 94 -8.69 -8.86 -10.65
N ARG A 95 -9.03 -8.19 -9.55
CA ARG A 95 -10.22 -7.34 -9.49
C ARG A 95 -10.09 -6.03 -10.28
N LEU A 96 -8.94 -5.37 -10.29
CA LEU A 96 -8.73 -4.10 -11.01
C LEU A 96 -8.34 -4.33 -12.47
N GLY A 97 -7.61 -5.41 -12.76
CA GLY A 97 -7.12 -5.75 -14.09
C GLY A 97 -8.14 -6.47 -14.97
N LEU A 98 -8.99 -7.33 -14.38
CA LEU A 98 -10.00 -8.11 -15.12
C LEU A 98 -11.43 -7.59 -14.97
N ALA A 99 -11.69 -6.65 -14.06
CA ALA A 99 -13.01 -6.05 -13.99
C ALA A 99 -13.29 -5.27 -15.27
N HIS A 100 -14.33 -5.71 -15.98
CA HIS A 100 -14.91 -5.06 -17.14
C HIS A 100 -15.69 -3.81 -16.71
N THR A 101 -15.06 -2.90 -15.98
CA THR A 101 -15.72 -1.68 -15.53
C THR A 101 -15.95 -0.81 -16.76
N ARG A 102 -17.18 -0.75 -17.29
CA ARG A 102 -17.57 0.16 -18.38
C ARG A 102 -17.65 1.63 -17.92
N SER A 103 -16.87 2.01 -16.90
CA SER A 103 -16.88 3.34 -16.30
C SER A 103 -15.76 4.19 -16.88
N SER A 104 -15.97 5.51 -16.90
CA SER A 104 -14.99 6.52 -17.35
C SER A 104 -13.62 6.40 -16.65
N SER A 105 -13.55 5.79 -15.45
CA SER A 105 -12.30 5.59 -14.68
C SER A 105 -11.58 4.25 -14.93
N ALA A 106 -12.02 3.44 -15.90
CA ALA A 106 -11.45 2.11 -16.17
C ALA A 106 -9.97 2.15 -16.58
N SER A 107 -9.52 3.23 -17.23
CA SER A 107 -8.11 3.45 -17.57
C SER A 107 -7.26 3.68 -16.32
N GLU A 108 -7.74 4.45 -15.35
CA GLU A 108 -7.07 4.73 -14.08
C GLU A 108 -6.95 3.45 -13.23
N HIS A 109 -8.03 2.65 -13.15
CA HIS A 109 -7.99 1.38 -12.42
C HIS A 109 -6.98 0.39 -13.03
N ARG A 110 -6.95 0.28 -14.36
CA ARG A 110 -5.96 -0.56 -15.06
C ARG A 110 -4.55 -0.05 -14.85
N ARG A 111 -4.35 1.27 -14.82
CA ARG A 111 -3.04 1.85 -14.52
C ARG A 111 -2.55 1.44 -13.15
N VAL A 112 -3.40 1.55 -12.13
CA VAL A 112 -3.06 1.15 -10.76
C VAL A 112 -2.83 -0.36 -10.67
N ALA A 113 -3.59 -1.18 -11.41
CA ALA A 113 -3.31 -2.61 -11.49
C ALA A 113 -1.90 -2.89 -12.06
N LEU A 114 -1.50 -2.21 -13.13
CA LEU A 114 -0.14 -2.32 -13.67
C LEU A 114 0.92 -1.87 -12.65
N ASP A 115 0.67 -0.77 -11.94
CA ASP A 115 1.59 -0.27 -10.92
C ASP A 115 1.72 -1.25 -9.73
N ILE A 116 0.63 -1.94 -9.34
CA ILE A 116 0.67 -3.03 -8.35
C ILE A 116 1.51 -4.21 -8.87
N ALA A 117 1.35 -4.61 -10.13
CA ALA A 117 2.14 -5.69 -10.72
C ALA A 117 3.63 -5.34 -10.76
N ALA A 118 3.94 -4.10 -11.16
CA ALA A 118 5.31 -3.57 -11.13
C ALA A 118 5.89 -3.58 -9.71
N LEU A 119 5.08 -3.23 -8.70
CA LEU A 119 5.49 -3.26 -7.30
C LEU A 119 5.82 -4.68 -6.81
N VAL A 120 5.01 -5.69 -7.18
CA VAL A 120 5.27 -7.09 -6.87
C VAL A 120 6.63 -7.52 -7.44
N VAL A 121 6.88 -7.22 -8.71
CA VAL A 121 8.15 -7.54 -9.38
C VAL A 121 9.31 -6.81 -8.70
N LYS A 122 9.17 -5.52 -8.39
CA LYS A 122 10.18 -4.71 -7.69
C LYS A 122 10.55 -5.32 -6.34
N TRP A 123 9.55 -5.70 -5.54
CA TRP A 123 9.78 -6.31 -4.23
C TRP A 123 10.42 -7.70 -4.34
N GLN A 124 10.02 -8.49 -5.34
CA GLN A 124 10.61 -9.80 -5.56
C GLN A 124 12.07 -9.72 -6.01
N ALA A 125 12.39 -8.83 -6.95
CA ALA A 125 13.76 -8.62 -7.42
C ALA A 125 14.68 -8.19 -6.28
N ARG A 126 14.23 -7.24 -5.45
CA ARG A 126 14.97 -6.81 -4.27
C ARG A 126 15.17 -7.95 -3.25
N TYR A 127 14.16 -8.78 -3.04
CA TYR A 127 14.28 -9.93 -2.15
C TYR A 127 15.31 -10.95 -2.66
N VAL A 128 15.31 -11.25 -3.95
CA VAL A 128 16.29 -12.17 -4.56
C VAL A 128 17.71 -11.61 -4.45
N ASP A 129 17.89 -10.31 -4.70
CA ASP A 129 19.20 -9.65 -4.57
C ASP A 129 19.70 -9.66 -3.12
N GLU A 130 18.83 -9.37 -2.15
CA GLU A 130 19.14 -9.46 -0.72
C GLU A 130 19.55 -10.90 -0.31
N GLN A 131 18.85 -11.92 -0.83
CA GLN A 131 19.21 -13.33 -0.59
C GLN A 131 20.55 -13.70 -1.25
N ALA A 132 20.79 -13.25 -2.49
CA ALA A 132 22.05 -13.50 -3.19
C ALA A 132 23.24 -12.84 -2.49
N ALA A 133 23.07 -11.62 -1.96
CA ALA A 133 24.08 -10.92 -1.19
C ALA A 133 24.42 -11.66 0.12
N LEU A 134 23.42 -12.18 0.82
CA LEU A 134 23.63 -13.02 2.02
C LEU A 134 24.41 -14.30 1.69
N CYS A 135 24.10 -14.97 0.58
CA CYS A 135 24.86 -16.14 0.12
C CYS A 135 26.31 -15.80 -0.28
N ARG A 136 26.59 -14.59 -0.75
CA ARG A 136 27.95 -14.15 -1.13
C ARG A 136 28.82 -13.74 0.05
N TYR A 137 28.23 -13.16 1.09
CA TYR A 137 28.95 -12.74 2.31
C TYR A 137 29.01 -13.82 3.39
N GLY A 138 28.25 -14.90 3.27
CA GLY A 138 28.27 -16.06 4.16
C GLY A 138 29.31 -17.11 3.79
N ARG A 139 30.58 -16.73 3.61
CA ARG A 139 31.74 -17.63 3.63
C ARG A 139 32.85 -17.03 4.49
#